data_AF-A0A3A4SG34-F1
#
_entry.id   AF-A0A3A4SG34-F1
#
_cell.length_a   1.000
_cell.length_b   1.000
_cell.length_c   1.000
_cell.angle_alpha   90.00
_cell.angle_beta   90.00
_cell.angle_gamma   90.00
#
_symmetry.space_group_name_H-M   'P 1'
#
loop_
_entity.id
_entity.type
_entity.pdbx_description
1 polymer ?
#
loop_
_entity_poly.entity_id
_entity_poly.type
_entity_poly.pdbx_seq_one_letter_code
_entity_poly.pdbx_strand_id
1 'polypeptide(L)'
;MNAYQAEQLEALRMVRQLLGALSEAEAGTLKADIADYRRFRSQVAGFLDAHFKDICTEKCFSSRLSACCSKNGIITFFADVVVNALVSDDEDLDRIEWAIQNPANAFKCIFLSEGGCLWRIKPVVCEFFLCDEAENRAFGDNPEAKKQFEVFKEIKKHFTWPDKPVLFERLEEFFLSRGCRSSLMYIHFSPGLSRIRQNRNSALS
;
A
#
# COMPACT_ATOMS: atom_id res chain seq x y z
N MET A 1 17.32 2.35 14.47
CA MET A 1 15.99 2.38 13.81
C MET A 1 15.46 3.80 13.87
N ASN A 2 15.08 4.38 12.74
CA ASN A 2 14.48 5.73 12.71
C ASN A 2 12.96 5.67 13.01
N ALA A 3 12.31 6.84 13.16
CA ALA A 3 10.87 6.91 13.45
C ALA A 3 10.01 6.20 12.40
N TYR A 4 10.31 6.40 11.11
CA TYR A 4 9.61 5.73 10.02
C TYR A 4 9.69 4.20 10.12
N GLN A 5 10.87 3.63 10.34
CA GLN A 5 11.06 2.18 10.53
C GLN A 5 10.28 1.69 11.75
N ALA A 6 10.28 2.45 12.86
CA ALA A 6 9.55 2.08 14.07
C ALA A 6 8.04 2.01 13.82
N GLU A 7 7.47 3.00 13.12
CA GLU A 7 6.05 3.03 12.74
C GLU A 7 5.67 1.83 11.85
N GLN A 8 6.51 1.51 10.85
CA GLN A 8 6.27 0.37 9.95
C GLN A 8 6.36 -0.97 10.70
N LEU A 9 7.35 -1.13 11.59
CA LEU A 9 7.54 -2.34 12.38
C LEU A 9 6.41 -2.56 13.37
N GLU A 10 5.97 -1.49 14.04
CA GLU A 10 4.86 -1.52 14.99
C GLU A 10 3.57 -1.96 14.29
N ALA A 11 3.23 -1.35 13.16
CA ALA A 11 2.05 -1.72 12.39
C ALA A 11 2.09 -3.18 11.93
N LEU A 12 3.22 -3.64 11.38
CA LEU A 12 3.39 -5.03 10.96
C LEU A 12 3.15 -6.01 12.12
N ARG A 13 3.77 -5.76 13.28
CA ARG A 13 3.63 -6.64 14.44
C ARG A 13 2.21 -6.66 14.99
N MET A 14 1.55 -5.50 15.07
CA MET A 14 0.12 -5.43 15.46
C MET A 14 -0.75 -6.26 14.52
N VAL A 15 -0.53 -6.14 13.21
CA VAL A 15 -1.29 -6.88 12.21
C VAL A 15 -1.06 -8.38 12.36
N ARG A 16 0.20 -8.82 12.43
CA ARG A 16 0.55 -10.24 12.57
C ARG A 16 -0.03 -10.85 13.84
N GLN A 17 0.12 -10.16 14.97
CA GLN A 17 -0.40 -10.65 16.25
C GLN A 17 -1.92 -10.84 16.20
N LEU A 18 -2.65 -9.86 15.67
CA LEU A 18 -4.11 -9.98 15.62
C LEU A 18 -4.55 -11.05 14.64
N LEU A 19 -3.99 -11.07 13.43
CA LEU A 19 -4.34 -12.07 12.41
C LEU A 19 -4.05 -13.50 12.88
N GLY A 20 -2.94 -13.71 13.59
CA GLY A 20 -2.60 -15.02 14.17
C GLY A 20 -3.53 -15.47 15.30
N ALA A 21 -4.30 -14.56 15.89
CA ALA A 21 -5.30 -14.86 16.91
C ALA A 21 -6.73 -14.99 16.36
N LEU A 22 -6.97 -14.70 15.08
CA LEU A 22 -8.28 -14.82 14.47
C LEU A 22 -8.67 -16.29 14.25
N SER A 23 -9.97 -16.56 14.33
CA SER A 23 -10.52 -17.81 13.83
C SER A 23 -10.40 -17.89 12.29
N GLU A 24 -10.44 -19.10 11.74
CA GLU A 24 -10.44 -19.31 10.28
C GLU A 24 -11.61 -18.58 9.59
N ALA A 25 -12.77 -18.52 10.24
CA ALA A 25 -13.95 -17.82 9.73
C ALA A 25 -13.76 -16.30 9.67
N GLU A 26 -13.18 -15.70 10.71
CA GLU A 26 -12.85 -14.27 10.72
C GLU A 26 -11.78 -13.93 9.67
N ALA A 27 -10.71 -14.74 9.60
CA ALA A 27 -9.67 -14.57 8.59
C ALA A 27 -10.23 -14.74 7.17
N GLY A 28 -11.13 -15.71 6.97
CA GLY A 28 -11.85 -15.91 5.71
C GLY A 28 -12.71 -14.72 5.32
N THR A 29 -13.39 -14.09 6.30
CA THR A 29 -14.21 -12.90 6.08
C THR A 29 -13.34 -11.72 5.65
N LEU A 30 -12.23 -11.46 6.33
CA LEU A 30 -11.28 -10.41 5.91
C LEU A 30 -10.70 -10.65 4.52
N LYS A 31 -10.39 -11.91 4.18
CA LYS A 31 -9.92 -12.28 2.83
C LYS A 31 -10.99 -12.04 1.76
N ALA A 32 -12.26 -12.29 2.07
CA ALA A 32 -13.38 -12.00 1.18
C ALA A 32 -13.57 -10.49 1.00
N ASP A 33 -13.49 -9.71 2.07
CA ASP A 33 -13.64 -8.25 2.04
C ASP A 33 -12.60 -7.56 1.14
N ILE A 34 -11.39 -8.13 1.03
CA ILE A 34 -10.32 -7.58 0.19
C ILE A 34 -10.33 -8.13 -1.25
N ALA A 35 -11.23 -9.05 -1.62
CA ALA A 35 -11.17 -9.76 -2.89
C ALA A 35 -11.24 -8.82 -4.11
N ASP A 36 -12.19 -7.89 -4.13
CA ASP A 36 -12.34 -6.90 -5.20
C ASP A 36 -11.13 -5.96 -5.28
N TYR A 37 -10.60 -5.57 -4.13
CA TYR A 37 -9.39 -4.76 -4.07
C TYR A 37 -8.19 -5.51 -4.64
N ARG A 38 -8.00 -6.80 -4.30
CA ARG A 38 -6.94 -7.64 -4.86
C ARG A 38 -7.05 -7.77 -6.38
N ARG A 39 -8.26 -7.96 -6.91
CA ARG A 39 -8.50 -8.01 -8.35
C ARG A 39 -8.11 -6.69 -9.02
N PHE A 40 -8.55 -5.57 -8.46
CA PHE A 40 -8.17 -4.24 -8.93
C PHE A 40 -6.65 -4.05 -8.93
N ARG A 41 -5.96 -4.39 -7.84
CA ARG A 41 -4.50 -4.29 -7.72
C ARG A 41 -3.76 -5.19 -8.72
N SER A 42 -4.29 -6.38 -9.01
CA SER A 42 -3.74 -7.24 -10.06
C SER A 42 -3.86 -6.62 -11.45
N GLN A 43 -4.97 -5.94 -11.75
CA GLN A 43 -5.14 -5.24 -13.03
C GLN A 43 -4.18 -4.06 -13.17
N VAL A 44 -4.00 -3.27 -12.11
CA VAL A 44 -3.03 -2.17 -12.08
C VAL A 44 -1.60 -2.70 -12.24
N ALA A 45 -1.25 -3.77 -11.52
CA ALA A 45 0.07 -4.40 -11.65
C ALA A 45 0.35 -4.90 -13.07
N GLY A 46 -0.64 -5.53 -13.72
CA GLY A 46 -0.53 -5.96 -15.13
C GLY A 46 -0.35 -4.79 -16.09
N PHE A 47 -1.11 -3.70 -15.89
CA PHE A 47 -0.94 -2.47 -16.67
C PHE A 47 0.46 -1.86 -16.48
N LEU A 48 0.95 -1.77 -15.25
CA LEU A 48 2.28 -1.24 -14.98
C LEU A 48 3.39 -2.13 -15.53
N ASP A 49 3.25 -3.45 -15.49
CA ASP A 49 4.22 -4.35 -16.13
C ASP A 49 4.25 -4.13 -17.65
N ALA A 50 3.09 -4.00 -18.29
CA ALA A 50 2.99 -3.81 -19.75
C ALA A 50 3.56 -2.46 -20.24
N HIS A 51 3.43 -1.39 -19.46
CA HIS A 51 3.79 -0.04 -19.91
C HIS A 51 5.04 0.54 -19.26
N PHE A 52 5.43 0.07 -18.07
CA PHE A 52 6.49 0.70 -17.26
C PHE A 52 7.66 -0.22 -16.92
N LYS A 53 7.54 -1.55 -17.10
CA LYS A 53 8.58 -2.49 -16.69
C LYS A 53 9.94 -2.17 -17.29
N ASP A 54 10.01 -1.98 -18.60
CA ASP A 54 11.29 -1.74 -19.29
C ASP A 54 11.88 -0.37 -18.92
N ILE A 55 11.02 0.64 -18.80
CA ILE A 55 11.40 2.00 -18.39
C ILE A 55 11.99 1.99 -16.98
N CYS A 56 11.32 1.31 -16.04
CA CYS A 56 11.72 1.23 -14.64
C CYS A 56 12.90 0.27 -14.43
N THR A 57 13.03 -0.81 -15.20
CA THR A 57 14.14 -1.77 -15.07
C THR A 57 15.44 -1.16 -15.60
N GLU A 58 15.40 -0.56 -16.80
CA GLU A 58 16.56 0.07 -17.45
C GLU A 58 17.14 1.21 -16.60
N LYS A 59 16.28 2.10 -16.08
CA LYS A 59 16.73 3.28 -15.33
C LYS A 59 16.68 3.14 -13.82
N CYS A 60 15.74 2.43 -13.18
CA CYS A 60 15.60 2.51 -11.71
C CYS A 60 16.28 1.37 -10.95
N PHE A 61 16.28 0.15 -11.50
CA PHE A 61 16.91 -1.01 -10.85
C PHE A 61 18.41 -1.07 -11.14
N SER A 62 18.81 -0.96 -12.42
CA SER A 62 20.22 -1.06 -12.83
C SER A 62 21.06 0.18 -12.49
N SER A 63 20.52 1.40 -12.65
CA SER A 63 21.29 2.64 -12.43
C SER A 63 21.28 3.15 -10.98
N ARG A 64 20.48 2.52 -10.09
CA ARG A 64 20.29 2.92 -8.69
C ARG A 64 19.78 4.36 -8.49
N LEU A 65 19.21 5.02 -9.51
CA LEU A 65 18.66 6.38 -9.39
C LEU A 65 17.32 6.43 -8.64
N SER A 66 16.50 5.37 -8.74
CA SER A 66 15.14 5.19 -8.16
C SER A 66 14.55 6.43 -7.45
N ALA A 67 14.10 7.43 -8.22
CA ALA A 67 13.45 8.62 -7.67
C ALA A 67 12.12 8.25 -6.96
N CYS A 68 11.40 7.27 -7.51
CA CYS A 68 10.17 6.72 -6.97
C CYS A 68 10.35 5.72 -5.81
N CYS A 69 11.57 5.25 -5.54
CA CYS A 69 11.87 4.32 -4.43
C CYS A 69 12.99 4.85 -3.52
N SER A 70 13.00 6.17 -3.29
CA SER A 70 13.97 6.87 -2.47
C SER A 70 13.70 6.72 -0.96
N LYS A 71 14.74 6.97 -0.15
CA LYS A 71 14.73 6.88 1.32
C LYS A 71 13.60 7.73 1.92
N ASN A 72 12.59 7.08 2.52
CA ASN A 72 11.52 7.68 3.36
C ASN A 72 10.33 8.37 2.65
N GLY A 73 10.00 8.02 1.40
CA GLY A 73 9.07 8.86 0.60
C GLY A 73 7.61 8.44 0.48
N ILE A 74 7.18 7.26 0.95
CA ILE A 74 5.84 6.77 0.61
C ILE A 74 5.04 6.41 1.85
N ILE A 75 3.93 7.13 2.01
CA ILE A 75 2.88 6.84 2.99
C ILE A 75 2.40 5.41 2.78
N THR A 76 2.51 4.61 3.82
CA THR A 76 1.94 3.25 3.88
C THR A 76 0.76 3.31 4.84
N PHE A 77 -0.44 3.03 4.35
CA PHE A 77 -1.60 2.96 5.22
C PHE A 77 -1.55 1.70 6.06
N PHE A 78 -2.15 1.73 7.25
CA PHE A 78 -2.34 0.53 8.05
C PHE A 78 -3.06 -0.57 7.26
N ALA A 79 -4.08 -0.19 6.47
CA ALA A 79 -4.79 -1.08 5.57
C ALA A 79 -3.90 -1.73 4.49
N ASP A 80 -2.83 -1.07 4.02
CA ASP A 80 -1.87 -1.71 3.10
C ASP A 80 -1.18 -2.89 3.80
N VAL A 81 -0.73 -2.70 5.04
CA VAL A 81 -0.09 -3.75 5.87
C VAL A 81 -1.04 -4.94 6.07
N VAL A 82 -2.30 -4.66 6.40
CA VAL A 82 -3.34 -5.69 6.57
C VAL A 82 -3.55 -6.49 5.29
N VAL A 83 -3.74 -5.80 4.15
CA VAL A 83 -3.96 -6.46 2.86
C VAL A 83 -2.76 -7.34 2.49
N ASN A 84 -1.53 -6.85 2.68
CA ASN A 84 -0.34 -7.62 2.39
C ASN A 84 -0.22 -8.85 3.30
N ALA A 85 -0.48 -8.71 4.60
CA ALA A 85 -0.43 -9.82 5.55
C ALA A 85 -1.48 -10.90 5.25
N LEU A 86 -2.67 -10.54 4.79
CA LEU A 86 -3.72 -11.50 4.41
C LEU A 86 -3.38 -12.34 3.17
N VAL A 87 -2.40 -11.92 2.36
CA VAL A 87 -2.00 -12.59 1.11
C VAL A 87 -0.57 -13.11 1.12
N SER A 88 0.15 -12.94 2.22
CA SER A 88 1.52 -13.38 2.40
C SER A 88 1.55 -14.59 3.34
N ASP A 89 2.57 -15.43 3.21
CA ASP A 89 2.89 -16.44 4.22
C ASP A 89 3.79 -15.85 5.33
N ASP A 90 4.08 -16.64 6.36
CA ASP A 90 4.92 -16.18 7.47
C ASP A 90 6.35 -15.86 7.03
N GLU A 91 6.91 -16.60 6.06
CA GLU A 91 8.26 -16.35 5.55
C GLU A 91 8.35 -14.99 4.85
N ASP A 92 7.35 -14.63 4.05
CA ASP A 92 7.24 -13.33 3.41
C ASP A 92 7.21 -12.20 4.44
N LEU A 93 6.42 -12.37 5.52
CA LEU A 93 6.29 -11.37 6.57
C LEU A 93 7.55 -11.27 7.44
N ASP A 94 8.25 -12.38 7.68
CA ASP A 94 9.55 -12.40 8.36
C ASP A 94 10.61 -11.64 7.55
N ARG A 95 10.61 -11.80 6.21
CA ARG A 95 11.50 -11.03 5.34
C ARG A 95 11.20 -9.53 5.39
N ILE A 96 9.94 -9.13 5.40
CA ILE A 96 9.54 -7.72 5.54
C ILE A 96 10.00 -7.19 6.91
N GLU A 97 9.73 -7.91 8.01
CA GLU A 97 10.15 -7.50 9.35
C GLU A 97 11.67 -7.33 9.43
N TRP A 98 12.42 -8.31 8.92
CA TRP A 98 13.87 -8.26 8.85
C TRP A 98 14.36 -7.05 8.07
N ALA A 99 13.77 -6.74 6.92
CA ALA A 99 14.16 -5.62 6.07
C ALA A 99 13.84 -4.26 6.72
N ILE A 100 12.73 -4.15 7.47
CA ILE A 100 12.45 -2.94 8.26
C ILE A 100 13.54 -2.71 9.30
N GLN A 101 14.01 -3.75 9.97
CA GLN A 101 15.05 -3.64 11.00
C GLN A 101 16.45 -3.43 10.41
N ASN A 102 16.74 -4.11 9.30
CA ASN A 102 18.04 -4.22 8.65
C ASN A 102 17.94 -3.85 7.16
N PRO A 103 17.66 -2.58 6.82
CA PRO A 103 17.47 -2.17 5.44
C PRO A 103 18.75 -2.39 4.63
N ALA A 104 18.64 -3.09 3.50
CA ALA A 104 19.78 -3.43 2.63
C ALA A 104 20.54 -2.19 2.13
N ASN A 105 19.84 -1.06 1.99
CA ASN A 105 20.44 0.20 1.61
C ASN A 105 19.82 1.34 2.42
N ALA A 106 20.65 2.03 3.19
CA ALA A 106 20.21 3.15 4.01
C ALA A 106 19.62 4.30 3.20
N PHE A 107 19.75 4.37 1.87
CA PHE A 107 19.25 5.43 0.99
C PHE A 107 18.11 4.99 0.05
N LYS A 108 17.59 3.78 0.22
CA LYS A 108 16.46 3.26 -0.56
C LYS A 108 15.27 2.94 0.34
N CYS A 109 14.15 2.58 -0.30
CA CYS A 109 13.00 2.02 0.37
C CYS A 109 13.43 0.84 1.27
N ILE A 110 12.97 0.84 2.53
CA ILE A 110 13.33 -0.20 3.52
C ILE A 110 12.79 -1.59 3.16
N PHE A 111 11.84 -1.66 2.22
CA PHE A 111 11.24 -2.90 1.75
C PHE A 111 11.87 -3.42 0.44
N LEU A 112 12.93 -2.79 -0.04
CA LEU A 112 13.62 -3.18 -1.27
C LEU A 112 14.77 -4.13 -0.96
N SER A 113 14.78 -5.28 -1.63
CA SER A 113 15.86 -6.27 -1.61
C SER A 113 16.53 -6.38 -2.99
N GLU A 114 17.56 -7.22 -3.09
CA GLU A 114 18.17 -7.56 -4.40
C GLU A 114 17.17 -8.21 -5.36
N GLY A 115 16.17 -8.95 -4.84
CA GLY A 115 15.09 -9.54 -5.63
C GLY A 115 13.95 -8.56 -5.98
N GLY A 116 14.05 -7.30 -5.56
CA GLY A 116 13.00 -6.30 -5.72
C GLY A 116 12.20 -6.07 -4.43
N CYS A 117 10.98 -5.52 -4.60
CA CYS A 117 10.12 -5.16 -3.48
C CYS A 117 9.62 -6.41 -2.75
N LEU A 118 9.70 -6.41 -1.42
CA LEU A 118 9.29 -7.53 -0.57
C LEU A 118 7.78 -7.63 -0.35
N TRP A 119 7.02 -6.60 -0.72
CA TRP A 119 5.56 -6.62 -0.63
C TRP A 119 4.97 -7.50 -1.73
N ARG A 120 4.07 -8.42 -1.36
CA ARG A 120 3.24 -9.18 -2.31
C ARG A 120 2.26 -8.28 -3.02
N ILE A 121 1.66 -7.34 -2.29
CA ILE A 121 0.86 -6.24 -2.84
C ILE A 121 1.49 -4.95 -2.33
N LYS A 122 2.11 -4.18 -3.23
CA LYS A 122 2.75 -2.90 -2.89
C LYS A 122 1.75 -1.96 -2.19
N PRO A 123 2.21 -1.07 -1.29
CA PRO A 123 1.34 -0.01 -0.76
C PRO A 123 0.67 0.77 -1.90
N VAL A 124 -0.59 1.16 -1.69
CA VAL A 124 -1.41 1.78 -2.74
C VAL A 124 -0.79 3.07 -3.27
N VAL A 125 -0.21 3.88 -2.39
CA VAL A 125 0.48 5.11 -2.79
C VAL A 125 1.71 4.79 -3.62
N CYS A 126 2.46 3.73 -3.27
CA CYS A 126 3.66 3.33 -3.99
C CYS A 126 3.38 2.90 -5.42
N GLU A 127 2.37 2.06 -5.62
CA GLU A 127 2.04 1.57 -6.97
C GLU A 127 1.54 2.68 -7.91
N PHE A 128 0.95 3.73 -7.37
CA PHE A 128 0.47 4.89 -8.14
C PHE A 128 1.47 6.05 -8.20
N PHE A 129 2.66 5.90 -7.59
CA PHE A 129 3.70 6.93 -7.62
C PHE A 129 4.67 6.67 -8.76
N LEU A 130 4.42 7.33 -9.90
CA LEU A 130 5.27 7.28 -11.09
C LEU A 130 6.09 8.56 -11.17
N CYS A 131 7.34 8.48 -11.67
CA CYS A 131 8.13 9.68 -11.90
C CYS A 131 7.80 10.30 -13.26
N ASP A 132 7.97 11.62 -13.37
CA ASP A 132 7.64 12.40 -14.59
C ASP A 132 8.26 11.81 -15.86
N GLU A 133 9.52 11.37 -15.80
CA GLU A 133 10.21 10.72 -16.92
C GLU A 133 9.48 9.44 -17.37
N ALA A 134 9.06 8.61 -16.41
CA ALA A 134 8.38 7.37 -16.73
C ALA A 134 6.98 7.64 -17.29
N GLU A 135 6.25 8.61 -16.71
CA GLU A 135 4.98 9.06 -17.25
C GLU A 135 5.12 9.61 -18.67
N ASN A 136 6.11 10.47 -18.93
CA ASN A 136 6.34 11.05 -20.25
C ASN A 136 6.65 9.98 -21.30
N ARG A 137 7.51 9.01 -20.98
CA ARG A 137 7.84 7.91 -21.90
C ARG A 137 6.67 6.96 -22.13
N ALA A 138 5.93 6.60 -21.09
CA ALA A 138 4.83 5.65 -21.20
C ALA A 138 3.57 6.26 -21.83
N PHE A 139 3.32 7.55 -21.59
CA PHE A 139 2.08 8.22 -21.99
C PHE A 139 2.24 9.18 -23.19
N GLY A 140 3.46 9.65 -23.47
CA GLY A 140 3.70 10.67 -24.50
C GLY A 140 3.11 10.32 -25.86
N ASP A 141 3.34 9.09 -26.31
CA ASP A 141 2.82 8.56 -27.57
C ASP A 141 1.66 7.57 -27.37
N ASN A 142 1.16 7.41 -26.14
CA ASN A 142 0.07 6.49 -25.83
C ASN A 142 -1.02 7.15 -24.95
N PRO A 143 -1.88 8.00 -25.54
CA PRO A 143 -2.99 8.64 -24.84
C PRO A 143 -3.99 7.66 -24.21
N GLU A 144 -4.16 6.46 -24.78
CA GLU A 144 -5.07 5.45 -24.23
C GLU A 144 -4.53 4.87 -22.92
N ALA A 145 -3.23 4.59 -22.84
CA ALA A 145 -2.61 4.16 -21.58
C ALA A 145 -2.77 5.23 -20.49
N LYS A 146 -2.62 6.52 -20.84
CA LYS A 146 -2.87 7.62 -19.90
C LYS A 146 -4.31 7.63 -19.40
N LYS A 147 -5.27 7.51 -20.31
CA LYS A 147 -6.71 7.47 -19.98
C LYS A 147 -7.04 6.28 -19.07
N GLN A 148 -6.50 5.11 -19.37
CA GLN A 148 -6.67 3.92 -18.55
C GLN A 148 -6.07 4.11 -17.13
N PHE A 149 -4.91 4.74 -17.02
CA PHE A 149 -4.30 5.03 -15.72
C PHE A 149 -5.15 6.00 -14.88
N GLU A 150 -5.75 7.02 -15.50
CA GLU A 150 -6.69 7.92 -14.82
C GLU A 150 -7.95 7.17 -14.35
N VAL A 151 -8.48 6.22 -15.13
CA VAL A 151 -9.57 5.34 -14.68
C VAL A 151 -9.16 4.55 -13.44
N PHE A 152 -7.95 4.01 -13.40
CA PHE A 152 -7.44 3.32 -12.21
C PHE A 152 -7.31 4.25 -11.00
N LYS A 153 -6.91 5.52 -11.18
CA LYS A 153 -6.87 6.51 -10.09
C LYS A 153 -8.27 6.78 -9.52
N GLU A 154 -9.30 6.84 -10.34
CA GLU A 154 -10.69 7.01 -9.87
C GLU A 154 -11.22 5.76 -9.17
N ILE A 155 -10.96 4.56 -9.70
CA ILE A 155 -11.34 3.30 -9.05
C ILE A 155 -10.64 3.19 -7.69
N LYS A 156 -9.35 3.53 -7.58
CA LYS A 156 -8.59 3.54 -6.32
C LYS A 156 -9.34 4.30 -5.20
N LYS A 157 -9.92 5.47 -5.51
CA LYS A 157 -10.64 6.29 -4.52
C LYS A 157 -11.78 5.52 -3.84
N HIS A 158 -12.40 4.56 -4.53
CA HIS A 158 -13.46 3.73 -3.96
C HIS A 158 -12.98 2.82 -2.82
N PHE A 159 -11.67 2.61 -2.70
CA PHE A 159 -11.05 1.80 -1.65
C PHE A 159 -10.36 2.64 -0.58
N THR A 160 -9.95 3.88 -0.89
CA THR A 160 -9.02 4.66 -0.05
C THR A 160 -9.51 6.04 0.35
N TRP A 161 -10.51 6.61 -0.33
CA TRP A 161 -10.95 7.99 -0.11
C TRP A 161 -12.23 8.03 0.74
N PRO A 162 -12.20 8.57 1.97
CA PRO A 162 -13.27 8.36 2.94
C PRO A 162 -14.44 9.35 2.82
N ASP A 163 -14.69 9.91 1.63
CA ASP A 163 -15.91 10.70 1.34
C ASP A 163 -17.16 9.80 1.25
N LYS A 164 -16.96 8.49 1.18
CA LYS A 164 -17.91 7.40 1.37
C LYS A 164 -17.28 6.30 2.23
N PRO A 165 -18.05 5.32 2.75
CA PRO A 165 -17.46 4.16 3.40
C PRO A 165 -16.54 3.39 2.43
N VAL A 166 -15.28 3.18 2.82
CA VAL A 166 -14.28 2.53 1.97
C VAL A 166 -13.60 1.36 2.66
N LEU A 167 -12.95 0.49 1.87
CA LEU A 167 -12.27 -0.70 2.40
C LEU A 167 -11.22 -0.33 3.45
N PHE A 168 -10.38 0.67 3.18
CA PHE A 168 -9.31 1.05 4.11
C PHE A 168 -9.86 1.49 5.47
N GLU A 169 -11.01 2.17 5.49
CA GLU A 169 -11.69 2.55 6.72
C GLU A 169 -12.16 1.32 7.50
N ARG A 170 -12.85 0.38 6.83
CA ARG A 170 -13.35 -0.85 7.47
C ARG A 170 -12.22 -1.71 8.04
N LEU A 171 -11.10 -1.81 7.33
CA LEU A 171 -9.93 -2.54 7.81
C LEU A 171 -9.32 -1.85 9.05
N GLU A 172 -9.18 -0.52 9.04
CA GLU A 172 -8.73 0.20 10.23
C GLU A 172 -9.72 0.04 11.40
N GLU A 173 -11.03 0.13 11.16
CA GLU A 173 -12.08 -0.05 12.17
C GLU A 173 -12.04 -1.44 12.81
N PHE A 174 -11.87 -2.50 12.01
CA PHE A 174 -11.81 -3.88 12.50
C PHE A 174 -10.67 -4.09 13.50
N PHE A 175 -9.49 -3.53 13.21
CA PHE A 175 -8.32 -3.62 14.08
C PHE A 175 -8.44 -2.69 15.28
N LEU A 176 -8.99 -1.48 15.07
CA LEU A 176 -9.22 -0.51 16.14
C LEU A 176 -10.21 -1.04 17.18
N SER A 177 -11.29 -1.70 16.76
CA SER A 177 -12.29 -2.30 17.66
C SER A 177 -11.73 -3.47 18.48
N ARG A 178 -10.54 -3.98 18.11
CA ARG A 178 -9.82 -5.06 18.80
C ARG A 178 -8.60 -4.55 19.56
N GLY A 179 -8.49 -3.23 19.76
CA GLY A 179 -7.48 -2.60 20.60
C GLY A 179 -6.18 -2.26 19.89
N CYS A 180 -6.04 -2.52 18.58
CA CYS A 180 -4.88 -2.06 17.83
C CYS A 180 -4.97 -0.55 17.60
N ARG A 181 -3.86 0.16 17.75
CA ARG A 181 -3.80 1.60 17.48
C ARG A 181 -2.45 1.94 16.87
N SER A 182 -2.43 2.18 15.56
CA SER A 182 -1.22 2.52 14.81
C SER A 182 -1.29 3.95 14.30
N SER A 183 -0.14 4.64 14.24
CA SER A 183 0.00 5.94 13.57
C SER A 183 -0.30 5.88 12.07
N LEU A 184 -0.26 4.69 11.46
CA LEU A 184 -0.57 4.47 10.04
C LEU A 184 -2.08 4.38 9.75
N MET A 185 -2.93 4.42 10.78
CA MET A 185 -4.40 4.44 10.63
C MET A 185 -4.87 5.85 10.25
N TYR A 186 -4.46 6.30 9.06
CA TYR A 186 -4.62 7.69 8.64
C TYR A 186 -6.08 8.08 8.43
N ILE A 187 -6.97 7.15 8.06
CA ILE A 187 -8.41 7.50 7.92
C ILE A 187 -8.98 7.90 9.28
N HIS A 188 -8.50 7.27 10.36
CA HIS A 188 -8.94 7.57 11.72
C HIS A 188 -8.23 8.76 12.35
N PHE A 189 -6.91 8.85 12.16
CA PHE A 189 -6.06 9.75 12.97
C PHE A 189 -5.42 10.90 12.19
N SER A 190 -5.36 10.86 10.85
CA SER A 190 -4.88 12.02 10.09
C SER A 190 -5.92 13.14 10.12
N PRO A 191 -5.56 14.39 10.49
CA PRO A 191 -6.51 15.50 10.52
C PRO A 191 -7.27 15.71 9.20
N GLY A 192 -6.59 15.52 8.06
CA GLY A 192 -7.19 15.70 6.73
C GLY A 192 -8.26 14.66 6.42
N LEU A 193 -7.90 13.37 6.47
CA LEU A 193 -8.81 12.27 6.14
C LEU A 193 -9.92 12.09 7.18
N SER A 194 -9.60 12.31 8.46
CA SER A 194 -10.57 12.22 9.55
C SER A 194 -11.65 13.31 9.41
N ARG A 195 -11.29 14.54 9.00
CA ARG A 195 -12.27 15.61 8.71
C ARG A 195 -13.19 15.26 7.55
N ILE A 196 -12.65 14.71 6.45
CA ILE A 196 -13.48 14.28 5.30
C ILE A 196 -14.50 13.24 5.74
N ARG A 197 -14.05 12.22 6.48
CA ARG A 197 -14.91 11.17 7.03
C ARG A 197 -15.98 11.72 7.99
N GLN A 198 -15.60 12.63 8.89
CA GLN A 198 -16.54 13.26 9.83
C GLN A 198 -17.61 14.06 9.10
N ASN A 199 -17.21 14.87 8.10
CA ASN A 199 -18.16 15.63 7.28
C ASN A 199 -19.15 14.72 6.55
N ARG A 200 -18.68 13.59 5.99
CA ARG A 200 -19.55 12.56 5.41
C ARG A 200 -20.56 12.06 6.44
N ASN A 201 -20.11 11.69 7.64
CA ASN A 201 -20.99 11.14 8.67
C ASN A 201 -22.03 12.17 9.15
N SER A 202 -21.65 13.44 9.29
CA SER A 202 -22.56 14.53 9.66
C SER A 202 -23.58 14.88 8.57
N ALA A 203 -23.28 14.61 7.29
CA ALA A 203 -24.22 14.81 6.20
C ALA A 203 -25.26 13.69 6.07
N LEU A 204 -25.04 12.56 6.74
CA LEU A 204 -25.92 11.39 6.75
C LEU A 204 -26.81 11.31 8.01
N SER A 205 -26.53 12.14 9.02
CA SER A 205 -27.27 12.27 10.29
C SER A 205 -28.30 13.38 10.23
#